data_AF-A0A5B8UTN8-F1
#
_entry.id   AF-A0A5B8UTN8-F1
#
_cell.length_a   1.000
_cell.length_b   1.000
_cell.length_c   1.000
_cell.angle_alpha   90.00
_cell.angle_beta   90.00
_cell.angle_gamma   90.00
#
_symmetry.space_group_name_H-M   'P 1'
#
loop_
_entity.id
_entity.type
_entity.pdbx_description
1 polymer ?
#
loop_
_entity_poly.entity_id
_entity_poly.type
_entity_poly.pdbx_seq_one_letter_code
_entity_poly.pdbx_strand_id
1 'polypeptide(L)'
;MEAPLKFTAPGLSMAEGLQIGKIIFKSLNTCEWTFLLIIFITCIVKKTTRRGFYLITAVSVIMALETSWLLPVLDKNADLIIKGFPVTSHSIHWFYIAFEVIKVPVLLMIGLESGKALREEGF
;
A
#
# COMPACT_ATOMS: atom_id res chain seq x y z
N MET A 1 -2.80 -8.72 -15.04
CA MET A 1 -4.01 -9.49 -14.65
C MET A 1 -3.71 -10.94 -14.23
N GLU A 2 -2.44 -11.32 -13.99
CA GLU A 2 -2.12 -12.71 -13.60
C GLU A 2 -2.61 -13.13 -12.21
N ALA A 3 -2.52 -12.24 -11.21
CA ALA A 3 -2.82 -12.58 -9.82
C ALA A 3 -4.25 -13.12 -9.60
N PRO A 4 -5.35 -12.42 -9.99
CA PRO A 4 -6.70 -12.94 -9.77
C PRO A 4 -6.94 -14.27 -10.49
N LEU A 5 -6.31 -14.50 -11.64
CA LEU A 5 -6.47 -15.74 -12.41
C LEU A 5 -5.85 -16.95 -11.69
N LYS A 6 -4.73 -16.77 -10.98
CA LYS A 6 -4.05 -17.83 -10.21
C LYS A 6 -4.85 -18.27 -8.97
N PHE A 7 -5.73 -17.41 -8.45
CA PHE A 7 -6.63 -17.74 -7.34
C PHE A 7 -7.94 -18.42 -7.77
N THR A 8 -8.22 -18.50 -9.07
CA THR A 8 -9.39 -19.18 -9.64
C THR A 8 -9.04 -20.61 -10.10
N ALA A 9 -7.84 -21.11 -9.79
CA ALA A 9 -7.42 -22.44 -10.15
C ALA A 9 -8.35 -23.51 -9.53
N PRO A 10 -8.86 -24.48 -10.31
CA PRO A 10 -9.72 -25.52 -9.79
C PRO A 10 -8.98 -26.34 -8.72
N GLY A 11 -9.60 -26.49 -7.55
CA GLY A 11 -9.03 -27.22 -6.41
C GLY A 11 -8.31 -26.35 -5.37
N LEU A 12 -8.16 -25.04 -5.60
CA LEU A 12 -7.59 -24.14 -4.59
C LEU A 12 -8.59 -23.89 -3.45
N SER A 13 -8.19 -24.18 -2.22
CA SER A 13 -9.00 -23.87 -1.03
C SER A 13 -8.87 -22.39 -0.62
N MET A 14 -9.89 -21.88 0.07
CA MET A 14 -9.88 -20.52 0.63
C MET A 14 -8.68 -20.30 1.56
N ALA A 15 -8.33 -21.32 2.37
CA ALA A 15 -7.23 -21.25 3.32
C ALA A 15 -5.87 -21.13 2.62
N GLU A 16 -5.67 -21.83 1.50
CA GLU A 16 -4.46 -21.69 0.68
C GLU A 16 -4.40 -20.30 0.04
N GLY A 17 -5.52 -19.83 -0.51
CA GLY A 17 -5.62 -18.48 -1.08
C GLY A 17 -5.25 -17.38 -0.09
N LEU A 18 -5.74 -17.47 1.16
CA LEU A 18 -5.43 -16.52 2.23
C LEU A 18 -3.95 -16.55 2.64
N GLN A 19 -3.35 -17.75 2.75
CA GLN A 19 -1.92 -17.88 3.08
C GLN A 19 -1.02 -17.24 2.01
N ILE A 20 -1.32 -17.48 0.73
CA ILE A 20 -0.62 -16.83 -0.38
C ILE A 20 -0.84 -15.32 -0.33
N GLY A 21 -2.08 -14.88 -0.09
CA GLY A 21 -2.44 -13.48 0.08
C GLY A 21 -1.57 -12.78 1.13
N LYS A 22 -1.39 -13.37 2.32
CA LYS A 22 -0.52 -12.82 3.38
C LYS A 22 0.91 -12.54 2.90
N ILE A 23 1.49 -13.47 2.14
CA ILE A 23 2.84 -13.33 1.59
C ILE A 23 2.90 -12.18 0.58
N ILE A 24 1.90 -12.09 -0.30
CA ILE A 24 1.82 -11.05 -1.33
C ILE A 24 1.65 -9.67 -0.67
N PHE A 25 0.72 -9.50 0.27
CA PHE A 25 0.51 -8.22 0.96
C PHE A 25 1.76 -7.78 1.73
N LYS A 26 2.46 -8.70 2.40
CA LYS A 26 3.74 -8.38 3.06
C LYS A 26 4.81 -7.93 2.06
N SER A 27 4.89 -8.60 0.93
CA SER A 27 5.82 -8.23 -0.15
C SER A 27 5.48 -6.86 -0.73
N LEU A 28 4.20 -6.60 -0.99
CA LEU A 28 3.71 -5.31 -1.47
C LEU A 28 4.03 -4.19 -0.48
N ASN A 29 3.70 -4.35 0.79
CA ASN A 29 4.03 -3.37 1.83
C ASN A 29 5.55 -3.08 1.86
N THR A 30 6.40 -4.09 1.70
CA THR A 30 7.86 -3.90 1.63
C THR A 30 8.28 -3.09 0.41
N CYS A 31 7.69 -3.38 -0.75
CA CYS A 31 7.92 -2.60 -1.97
C CYS A 31 7.45 -1.15 -1.82
N GLU A 32 6.30 -0.92 -1.19
CA GLU A 32 5.79 0.43 -0.95
C GLU A 32 6.76 1.25 -0.08
N TRP A 33 7.24 0.68 1.03
CA TRP A 33 8.24 1.34 1.88
C TRP A 33 9.53 1.65 1.12
N THR A 34 9.94 0.76 0.21
CA THR A 34 11.11 0.96 -0.65
C THR A 34 10.89 2.15 -1.60
N PHE A 35 9.73 2.22 -2.27
CA PHE A 35 9.40 3.34 -3.15
C PHE A 35 9.25 4.66 -2.38
N LEU A 36 8.63 4.64 -1.20
CA LEU A 36 8.53 5.82 -0.33
C LEU A 36 9.90 6.36 0.03
N LEU A 37 10.85 5.48 0.38
CA LEU A 37 12.23 5.87 0.67
C LEU A 37 12.91 6.54 -0.54
N ILE A 38 12.74 5.98 -1.74
CA ILE A 38 13.31 6.53 -2.98
C ILE A 38 12.73 7.92 -3.27
N ILE A 39 11.41 8.09 -3.15
CA ILE A 39 10.73 9.39 -3.34
C ILE A 39 11.24 10.40 -2.31
N PHE A 40 11.34 9.99 -1.05
CA PHE A 40 11.82 10.84 0.04
C PHE A 40 13.25 11.34 -0.21
N ILE A 41 14.18 10.46 -0.59
CA ILE A 41 15.56 10.82 -0.93
C ILE A 41 15.57 11.81 -2.12
N THR A 42 14.81 11.51 -3.17
CA THR A 42 14.72 12.37 -4.36
C THR A 42 14.24 13.77 -4.00
N CYS A 43 13.24 13.89 -3.12
CA CYS A 43 12.71 15.16 -2.69
C CYS A 43 13.66 15.97 -1.80
N ILE A 44 14.50 15.32 -1.00
CA ILE A 44 15.58 15.98 -0.25
C ILE A 44 16.63 16.54 -1.20
N VAL A 45 17.11 15.73 -2.15
CA VAL A 45 18.16 16.12 -3.11
C VAL A 45 17.71 17.30 -3.98
N LYS A 46 16.45 17.28 -4.44
CA LYS A 46 15.88 18.31 -5.32
C LYS A 46 15.28 19.51 -4.57
N LYS A 47 15.42 19.60 -3.24
CA LYS A 47 14.85 20.67 -2.41
C LYS A 47 13.37 20.94 -2.75
N THR A 48 12.54 19.92 -2.59
CA THR A 48 11.11 20.00 -2.91
C THR A 48 10.41 21.18 -2.23
N THR A 49 9.31 21.64 -2.83
CA THR A 49 8.49 22.71 -2.25
C THR A 49 7.88 22.28 -0.91
N ARG A 50 7.46 23.25 -0.08
CA ARG A 50 6.74 22.95 1.17
C ARG A 50 5.52 22.05 0.93
N ARG A 51 4.84 22.21 -0.22
CA ARG A 51 3.70 21.39 -0.61
C ARG A 51 4.10 19.92 -0.83
N GLY A 52 5.18 19.68 -1.57
CA GLY A 52 5.72 18.33 -1.78
C GLY A 52 6.10 17.64 -0.47
N PHE A 53 6.72 18.38 0.47
CA PHE A 53 7.03 17.85 1.81
C PHE A 53 5.78 17.41 2.56
N TYR A 54 4.73 18.25 2.62
CA TYR A 54 3.47 17.89 3.29
C TYR A 54 2.79 16.67 2.66
N LEU A 55 2.79 16.56 1.34
CA LEU A 55 2.22 15.41 0.63
C LEU A 55 2.96 14.10 0.97
N ILE A 56 4.29 14.14 1.01
CA ILE A 56 5.09 12.96 1.37
C ILE A 56 4.86 12.59 2.83
N THR A 57 4.84 13.56 3.75
CA THR A 57 4.51 13.30 5.16
C THR A 57 3.13 12.67 5.30
N ALA A 58 2.13 13.15 4.57
CA ALA A 58 0.77 12.58 4.60
C ALA A 58 0.76 11.11 4.12
N VAL A 59 1.41 10.78 3.01
CA VAL A 59 1.53 9.39 2.53
C VAL A 59 2.26 8.51 3.53
N SER A 60 3.37 8.99 4.10
CA SER A 60 4.12 8.23 5.11
C SER A 60 3.27 7.88 6.33
N VAL A 61 2.41 8.80 6.79
CA VAL A 61 1.49 8.54 7.90
C VAL A 61 0.44 7.50 7.54
N ILE A 62 -0.15 7.58 6.34
CA ILE A 62 -1.12 6.57 5.86
C ILE A 62 -0.47 5.20 5.82
N MET A 63 0.72 5.09 5.22
CA MET A 63 1.45 3.81 5.14
C MET A 63 1.82 3.27 6.52
N ALA A 64 2.23 4.14 7.46
CA ALA A 64 2.52 3.72 8.82
C ALA A 64 1.27 3.17 9.54
N LEU A 65 0.10 3.79 9.35
CA LEU A 65 -1.17 3.29 9.88
C LEU A 65 -1.57 1.95 9.25
N GLU A 66 -1.39 1.80 7.95
CA GLU A 66 -1.65 0.53 7.26
C GLU A 66 -0.74 -0.59 7.77
N THR A 67 0.58 -0.36 7.84
CA THR A 67 1.55 -1.36 8.30
C THR A 67 1.37 -1.73 9.77
N SER A 68 1.13 -0.74 10.65
CA SER A 68 1.09 -0.97 12.10
C SER A 68 -0.27 -1.42 12.63
N TRP A 69 -1.36 -1.11 11.92
CA TRP A 69 -2.71 -1.40 12.40
C TRP A 69 -3.54 -2.23 11.43
N LEU A 70 -3.78 -1.76 10.20
CA LEU A 70 -4.72 -2.44 9.30
C LEU A 70 -4.20 -3.82 8.89
N LEU A 71 -2.96 -3.92 8.39
CA LEU A 71 -2.38 -5.18 7.96
C LEU A 71 -2.35 -6.24 9.07
N PRO A 72 -1.91 -5.94 10.31
CA PRO A 72 -2.00 -6.89 11.41
C PRO A 72 -3.42 -7.36 11.75
N VAL A 73 -4.42 -6.48 11.63
CA VAL A 73 -5.82 -6.85 11.87
C VAL A 73 -6.35 -7.75 10.75
N LEU A 74 -6.04 -7.43 9.48
CA LEU A 74 -6.39 -8.27 8.33
C LEU A 74 -5.72 -9.65 8.43
N ASP A 75 -4.46 -9.70 8.86
CA ASP A 75 -3.70 -10.94 9.03
C ASP A 75 -4.31 -11.84 10.11
N LYS A 76 -4.70 -11.27 11.26
CA LYS A 76 -5.42 -11.98 12.32
C LYS A 76 -6.77 -12.50 11.84
N ASN A 77 -7.53 -11.70 11.10
CA ASN A 77 -8.80 -12.13 10.54
C ASN A 77 -8.60 -13.28 9.55
N ALA A 78 -7.55 -13.23 8.73
CA ALA A 78 -7.19 -14.32 7.83
C ALA A 78 -6.89 -15.61 8.61
N ASP A 79 -6.12 -15.52 9.70
CA ASP A 79 -5.81 -16.68 10.55
C ASP A 79 -7.06 -17.28 11.22
N LEU A 80 -8.03 -16.45 11.60
CA LEU A 80 -9.31 -16.93 12.16
C LEU A 80 -10.12 -17.68 11.11
N ILE A 81 -10.19 -17.16 9.88
CA ILE A 81 -10.90 -17.82 8.76
C ILE A 81 -10.22 -19.14 8.41
N ILE A 82 -8.87 -19.19 8.35
CA ILE A 82 -8.12 -20.43 8.09
C ILE A 82 -8.42 -21.50 9.14
N LYS A 83 -8.63 -21.09 10.40
CA LYS A 83 -9.00 -21.98 11.51
C LYS A 83 -10.49 -22.33 11.56
N GLY A 84 -11.31 -21.80 10.64
CA GLY A 84 -12.75 -22.05 10.58
C GLY A 84 -13.59 -21.23 11.56
N PHE A 85 -13.03 -20.19 12.19
CA PHE A 85 -13.77 -19.29 13.06
C PHE A 85 -14.48 -18.19 12.26
N PRO A 86 -15.69 -17.76 12.66
CA PRO A 86 -16.35 -16.61 12.06
C PRO A 86 -15.61 -15.32 12.43
N VAL A 87 -15.38 -14.46 11.44
CA VAL A 87 -14.83 -13.12 11.64
C VAL A 87 -15.95 -12.08 11.71
N THR A 88 -15.87 -11.18 12.68
CA THR A 88 -16.89 -10.15 12.94
C THR A 88 -16.60 -8.82 12.25
N SER A 89 -15.38 -8.59 11.75
CA SER A 89 -14.95 -7.29 11.25
C SER A 89 -14.86 -7.25 9.71
N HIS A 90 -16.00 -7.05 9.06
CA HIS A 90 -16.07 -6.80 7.61
C HIS A 90 -15.61 -5.39 7.22
N SER A 91 -15.71 -4.41 8.13
CA SER A 91 -15.45 -3.00 7.82
C SER A 91 -13.98 -2.66 7.65
N ILE A 92 -13.06 -3.38 8.32
CA ILE A 92 -11.63 -3.06 8.28
C ILE A 92 -11.04 -3.20 6.87
N HIS A 93 -11.55 -4.15 6.08
CA HIS A 93 -11.10 -4.35 4.71
C HIS A 93 -11.46 -3.17 3.83
N TRP A 94 -12.63 -2.55 4.04
CA TRP A 94 -13.04 -1.33 3.33
C TRP A 94 -12.19 -0.12 3.69
N PHE A 95 -11.77 0.02 4.97
CA PHE A 95 -10.83 1.06 5.36
C PHE A 95 -9.48 0.89 4.67
N TYR A 96 -8.98 -0.35 4.55
CA TYR A 96 -7.76 -0.64 3.80
C TYR A 96 -7.89 -0.20 2.34
N ILE A 97 -8.97 -0.61 1.65
CA ILE A 97 -9.24 -0.20 0.27
C ILE A 97 -9.31 1.32 0.14
N ALA A 98 -9.98 2.02 1.07
CA ALA A 98 -10.09 3.47 1.04
C ALA A 98 -8.71 4.15 1.13
N PHE A 99 -7.83 3.69 2.01
CA PHE A 99 -6.47 4.24 2.11
C PHE A 99 -5.64 3.97 0.86
N GLU A 100 -5.71 2.77 0.29
CA GLU A 100 -5.06 2.44 -0.99
C GLU A 100 -5.53 3.37 -2.12
N VAL A 101 -6.85 3.58 -2.24
CA VAL A 101 -7.44 4.48 -3.25
C VAL A 101 -7.02 5.94 -3.02
N ILE A 102 -6.87 6.37 -1.77
CA ILE A 102 -6.40 7.73 -1.43
C ILE A 102 -4.91 7.90 -1.72
N LYS A 103 -4.07 6.88 -1.53
CA LYS A 103 -2.63 6.96 -1.83
C LYS A 103 -2.37 7.26 -3.30
N VAL A 104 -3.15 6.67 -4.22
CA VAL A 104 -2.97 6.85 -5.67
C VAL A 104 -2.93 8.32 -6.11
N PRO A 105 -3.97 9.15 -5.88
CA PRO A 105 -3.95 10.55 -6.29
C PRO A 105 -2.88 11.36 -5.57
N VAL A 106 -2.57 11.05 -4.30
CA VAL A 106 -1.53 11.77 -3.55
C VAL A 106 -0.15 11.50 -4.15
N LEU A 107 0.18 10.24 -4.45
CA LEU A 107 1.42 9.87 -5.14
C LEU A 107 1.50 10.46 -6.54
N LEU A 108 0.40 10.49 -7.28
CA LEU A 108 0.33 11.17 -8.59
C LEU A 108 0.64 12.66 -8.47
N MET A 109 0.09 13.36 -7.46
CA MET A 109 0.40 14.77 -7.22
C MET A 109 1.89 14.97 -6.90
N ILE A 110 2.49 14.13 -6.05
CA ILE A 110 3.93 14.17 -5.74
C ILE A 110 4.76 13.96 -7.02
N GLY A 111 4.39 12.99 -7.86
CA GLY A 111 5.05 12.73 -9.14
C GLY A 111 4.96 13.90 -10.10
N LEU A 112 3.79 14.55 -10.20
CA LEU A 112 3.58 15.72 -11.06
C LEU A 112 4.35 16.95 -10.57
N GLU A 113 4.39 17.20 -9.26
CA GLU A 113 5.18 18.30 -8.70
C GLU A 113 6.68 18.07 -8.91
N SER A 114 7.14 16.84 -8.68
CA SER A 114 8.54 16.47 -8.91
C SER A 114 8.92 16.53 -10.39
N GLY A 115 8.03 16.11 -11.30
CA GLY A 115 8.22 16.17 -12.75
C GLY A 115 8.26 17.60 -13.30
N LYS A 116 7.46 18.51 -12.73
CA LYS A 116 7.55 19.94 -13.05
C LYS A 116 8.88 20.54 -12.61
N ALA A 117 9.34 20.20 -11.40
CA ALA A 117 10.65 20.64 -10.92
C ALA A 117 11.80 20.14 -11.83
N LEU A 118 11.72 18.90 -12.35
CA LEU A 118 12.69 18.38 -13.32
C LEU A 118 12.71 19.14 -14.65
N ARG A 119 11.53 19.57 -15.12
CA ARG A 119 11.40 20.34 -16.37
C ARG A 119 11.85 21.80 -16.22
N GLU A 120 11.69 22.39 -15.05
CA GLU A 120 12.16 23.75 -14.74
C GLU A 120 13.69 23.82 -14.53
N GLU A 121 14.33 22.73 -14.09
CA GLU A 121 15.78 22.65 -13.90
C GLU A 121 16.60 22.41 -15.20
N GLY A 122 15.95 22.25 -16.36
CA GLY A 122 16.63 22.26 -17.66
C GLY A 122 17.42 20.99 -18.00
N PHE A 123 16.79 20.12 -18.80
CA PHE A 123 17.45 19.45 -19.91
C PHE A 123 16.83 19.98 -21.21
#